data_AF-A0A965IZZ4-F1
#
_entry.id   AF-A0A965IZZ4-F1
#
_cell.length_a   1.000
_cell.length_b   1.000
_cell.length_c   1.000
_cell.angle_alpha   90.00
_cell.angle_beta   90.00
_cell.angle_gamma   90.00
#
_symmetry.space_group_name_H-M   'P 1'
#
loop_
_entity.id
_entity.type
_entity.pdbx_description
1 polymer ?
#
loop_
_entity_poly.entity_id
_entity_poly.type
_entity_poly.pdbx_seq_one_letter_code
_entity_poly.pdbx_strand_id
1 'polypeptide(L)' 'DTREAPTPAEKEVLVACAARPVTVDEIVMTVGVPVFDAGVLLGRLELKGWVQQVNGWWEALI' A
#
# COMPACT_ATOMS: atom_id res chain seq x y z
N ASP A 1 11.27 -15.01 1.77
CA ASP A 1 10.67 -13.80 2.34
C ASP A 1 10.11 -14.17 3.71
N THR A 2 10.53 -13.49 4.77
CA THR A 2 10.10 -13.72 6.16
C THR A 2 8.99 -12.76 6.59
N ARG A 3 8.54 -11.86 5.70
CA ARG A 3 7.49 -10.90 5.98
C ARG A 3 6.16 -11.60 6.23
N GLU A 4 5.37 -11.04 7.14
CA GLU A 4 3.99 -11.49 7.37
C GLU A 4 3.16 -11.29 6.10
N ALA A 5 2.39 -12.30 5.69
CA ALA A 5 1.59 -12.22 4.48
C ALA A 5 0.53 -11.09 4.55
N PRO A 6 0.33 -10.32 3.47
CA PRO A 6 -0.75 -9.35 3.39
C PRO A 6 -2.13 -10.03 3.45
N THR A 7 -3.08 -9.40 4.13
CA THR A 7 -4.51 -9.74 4.03
C THR A 7 -5.05 -9.44 2.63
N PRO A 8 -6.26 -9.92 2.26
CA PRO A 8 -6.84 -9.63 0.94
C PRO A 8 -6.93 -8.13 0.63
N ALA A 9 -7.38 -7.30 1.60
CA ALA A 9 -7.46 -5.85 1.41
C ALA A 9 -6.09 -5.18 1.29
N GLU A 10 -5.11 -5.62 2.09
CA GLU A 10 -3.72 -5.16 1.99
C GLU A 10 -3.11 -5.56 0.64
N LYS A 11 -3.46 -6.72 0.10
CA LYS A 11 -2.97 -7.20 -1.19
C LYS A 11 -3.45 -6.34 -2.35
N GLU A 12 -4.69 -5.85 -2.32
CA GLU A 12 -5.22 -4.93 -3.35
C GLU A 12 -4.43 -3.61 -3.37
N VAL A 13 -4.15 -3.03 -2.20
CA VAL A 13 -3.32 -1.83 -2.07
C VAL A 13 -1.88 -2.11 -2.52
N LEU A 14 -1.30 -3.24 -2.12
CA LEU A 14 0.06 -3.62 -2.51
C LEU A 14 0.20 -3.78 -4.04
N VAL A 15 -0.80 -4.37 -4.70
CA VAL A 15 -0.82 -4.50 -6.16
C VAL A 15 -0.85 -3.12 -6.84
N ALA A 16 -1.58 -2.16 -6.30
CA ALA A 16 -1.57 -0.79 -6.81
C ALA A 16 -0.17 -0.15 -6.71
N CYS A 17 0.54 -0.36 -5.60
CA CYS A 17 1.91 0.14 -5.39
C CYS A 17 2.98 -0.63 -6.20
N ALA A 18 2.70 -1.87 -6.61
CA ALA A 18 3.66 -2.72 -7.32
C ALA A 18 3.91 -2.28 -8.77
N ALA A 19 2.94 -1.59 -9.39
CA ALA A 19 3.07 -1.14 -10.78
C ALA A 19 3.95 0.10 -10.92
N ARG A 20 3.86 1.03 -9.95
CA ARG A 20 4.61 2.29 -9.89
C ARG A 20 4.49 2.91 -8.50
N PRO A 21 5.37 3.87 -8.13
CA PRO A 21 5.11 4.74 -6.99
C PRO A 21 3.76 5.45 -7.13
N VAL A 22 2.94 5.42 -6.08
CA VAL A 22 1.58 5.99 -6.07
C VAL A 22 1.35 6.87 -4.85
N THR A 23 0.47 7.86 -4.95
CA THR A 23 0.00 8.61 -3.79
C THR A 23 -1.16 7.91 -3.08
N VAL A 24 -1.51 8.36 -1.87
CA VAL A 24 -2.69 7.86 -1.15
C VAL A 24 -3.98 8.14 -1.95
N ASP A 25 -4.09 9.31 -2.58
CA ASP A 25 -5.25 9.66 -3.40
C ASP A 25 -5.37 8.73 -4.62
N GLU A 26 -4.26 8.37 -5.26
CA GLU A 26 -4.27 7.41 -6.37
C GLU A 26 -4.71 6.01 -5.92
N ILE A 27 -4.35 5.59 -4.71
CA ILE A 27 -4.83 4.33 -4.13
C ILE A 27 -6.34 4.39 -3.88
N VAL A 28 -6.85 5.49 -3.30
CA VAL A 28 -8.28 5.70 -3.11
C VAL A 28 -9.03 5.61 -4.44
N MET A 29 -8.50 6.23 -5.48
CA MET A 29 -9.12 6.20 -6.82
C MET A 29 -9.05 4.83 -7.49
N THR A 30 -7.98 4.06 -7.28
CA THR A 30 -7.73 2.80 -7.99
C THR A 30 -8.36 1.60 -7.28
N VAL A 31 -8.25 1.55 -5.96
CA VAL A 31 -8.77 0.46 -5.11
C VAL A 31 -10.21 0.74 -4.66
N GLY A 32 -10.64 2.01 -4.64
CA GLY A 32 -12.02 2.38 -4.29
C GLY A 32 -12.32 2.35 -2.79
N VAL A 33 -11.28 2.43 -1.95
CA VAL A 33 -11.42 2.46 -0.48
C VAL A 33 -11.40 3.91 0.05
N PRO A 34 -12.08 4.20 1.17
CA PRO A 34 -11.98 5.50 1.83
C PRO A 34 -10.52 5.89 2.15
N VAL A 35 -10.20 7.18 2.10
CA VAL A 35 -8.84 7.70 2.36
C VAL A 35 -8.27 7.27 3.71
N PHE A 36 -9.13 7.19 4.74
CA PHE A 36 -8.74 6.71 6.06
C PHE A 36 -8.31 5.24 6.01
N ASP A 37 -9.09 4.39 5.34
CA ASP A 37 -8.80 2.97 5.21
C ASP A 37 -7.55 2.74 4.35
N ALA A 38 -7.35 3.51 3.28
CA ALA A 38 -6.13 3.49 2.48
C ALA A 38 -4.89 3.77 3.34
N GLY A 39 -4.94 4.81 4.19
CA GLY A 39 -3.86 5.14 5.12
C GLY A 39 -3.59 4.03 6.13
N VAL A 40 -4.63 3.41 6.68
CA VAL A 40 -4.49 2.28 7.62
C VAL A 40 -3.84 1.07 6.95
N LEU A 41 -4.27 0.71 5.74
CA LEU A 41 -3.71 -0.42 5.00
C LEU A 41 -2.25 -0.18 4.61
N LEU A 42 -1.92 1.02 4.16
CA LEU A 42 -0.53 1.41 3.87
C LEU A 42 0.36 1.35 5.09
N GLY A 43 -0.08 1.89 6.24
CA GLY A 43 0.69 1.82 7.48
C GLY A 43 0.93 0.38 7.94
N ARG A 44 -0.05 -0.51 7.77
CA ARG A 44 0.13 -1.95 8.07
C ARG A 44 1.11 -2.61 7.13
N LEU A 45 1.01 -2.35 5.83
CA LEU A 45 1.94 -2.88 4.83
C LEU A 45 3.37 -2.38 5.08
N GLU A 46 3.53 -1.13 5.48
CA GLU A 46 4.83 -0.54 5.83
C GLU A 46 5.46 -1.22 7.05
N LEU A 47 4.67 -1.41 8.12
CA LEU A 47 5.11 -2.15 9.31
C LEU A 47 5.49 -3.61 8.99
N LYS A 48 4.80 -4.24 8.03
CA LYS A 48 5.12 -5.58 7.53
C LYS A 48 6.28 -5.60 6.52
N GLY A 49 6.80 -4.43 6.12
CA GLY A 49 7.91 -4.29 5.19
C GLY A 49 7.55 -4.54 3.72
N TRP A 50 6.28 -4.39 3.33
CA TRP A 50 5.83 -4.58 1.94
C TRP A 50 5.83 -3.31 1.11
N VAL A 51 5.69 -2.16 1.75
CA VAL A 51 5.75 -0.84 1.10
C VAL A 51 6.62 0.09 1.91
N GLN A 52 7.07 1.18 1.30
CA GLN A 52 7.72 2.29 2.00
C GLN A 52 7.14 3.61 1.51
N GLN A 53 7.12 4.61 2.40
CA GLN A 53 6.81 5.98 2.04
C GLN A 53 8.09 6.76 1.71
N VAL A 54 8.14 7.36 0.52
CA VAL A 54 9.28 8.15 0.04
C VAL A 54 8.75 9.43 -0.60
N ASN A 55 9.04 10.57 0.02
CA ASN A 55 8.75 11.90 -0.54
C ASN A 55 7.29 12.11 -1.02
N GLY A 56 6.32 11.51 -0.32
CA GLY A 56 4.89 11.60 -0.66
C GLY A 56 4.35 10.41 -1.46
N TRP A 57 5.24 9.53 -1.93
CA TRP A 57 4.92 8.36 -2.74
C TRP A 57 5.01 7.09 -1.93
N TRP A 58 4.16 6.13 -2.25
CA TRP A 58 4.19 4.77 -1.72
C TRP A 58 4.75 3.83 -2.78
N GLU A 59 5.79 3.10 -2.40
CA GLU A 59 6.51 2.18 -3.28
C GLU A 59 6.44 0.77 -2.73
N ALA A 60 6.19 -0.22 -3.57
CA ALA A 60 6.26 -1.62 -3.16
C ALA A 60 7.72 -2.09 -3.04
N LEU A 61 8.03 -2.81 -1.97
CA LEU A 61 9.33 -3.41 -1.68
C LEU A 61 9.39 -4.86 -2.18
N ILE A 62 8.90 -5.11 -3.40
CA ILE A 62 8.85 -6.46 -4.01
C ILE A 62 10.19 -6.90 -4.60
#